data_AF-A0A0D7PI21-F1
#
_entry.id   AF-A0A0D7PI21-F1
#
_cell.length_a   1.000
_cell.length_b   1.000
_cell.length_c   1.000
_cell.angle_alpha   90.00
_cell.angle_beta   90.00
_cell.angle_gamma   90.00
#
_symmetry.space_group_name_H-M   'P 1'
#
loop_
_entity.id
_entity.type
_entity.pdbx_description
1 polymer ?
#
loop_
_entity_poly.entity_id
_entity_poly.type
_entity_poly.pdbx_seq_one_letter_code
_entity_poly.pdbx_strand_id
1 'polypeptide(L)'
;MADDKAKRGGADRALIALTERYEVAYWSKKFKVTPAKLKYAVKKVGHSARKVEEYIKLQKHRAADKSRIALSEAYEVRYWSKKFKITPAKLKAAVAAAGHSAKKVEAYLTGQKAAKRKAAKKTVKKKTKKAAKRKKAS
;
A
#
# COMPACT_ATOMS: atom_id res chain seq x y z
N MET A 1 50.09 -5.60 -14.27
CA MET A 1 49.90 -4.60 -13.21
C MET A 1 48.51 -4.75 -12.63
N ALA A 2 48.43 -4.91 -11.31
CA ALA A 2 47.17 -5.04 -10.58
C ALA A 2 46.75 -3.64 -10.13
N ASP A 3 45.95 -2.94 -10.95
CA ASP A 3 45.37 -1.67 -10.55
C ASP A 3 44.25 -1.91 -9.54
N ASP A 4 44.47 -1.46 -8.31
CA ASP A 4 43.50 -1.35 -7.23
C ASP A 4 42.22 -0.64 -7.70
N LYS A 5 41.23 -1.42 -8.14
CA LYS A 5 39.89 -0.94 -8.53
C LYS A 5 39.02 -0.53 -7.32
N ALA A 6 39.62 -0.38 -6.14
CA ALA A 6 38.91 -0.11 -4.88
C ALA A 6 38.67 1.39 -4.61
N LYS A 7 39.16 2.30 -5.47
CA LYS A 7 38.98 3.77 -5.30
C LYS A 7 38.18 4.46 -6.42
N ARG A 8 37.44 3.72 -7.25
CA ARG A 8 36.58 4.32 -8.30
C ARG A 8 35.13 4.48 -7.84
N GLY A 9 34.89 5.61 -7.17
CA GLY A 9 33.67 6.39 -7.31
C GLY A 9 32.39 5.80 -6.72
N GLY A 10 32.29 5.82 -5.38
CA GLY A 10 31.01 5.62 -4.66
C GLY A 10 29.95 6.69 -4.97
N ALA A 11 30.28 7.74 -5.74
CA ALA A 11 29.42 8.88 -6.05
C ALA A 11 28.91 8.95 -7.50
N ASP A 12 29.57 8.31 -8.48
CA ASP A 12 29.34 8.60 -9.91
C ASP A 12 28.33 7.71 -10.65
N ARG A 13 27.72 6.71 -10.01
CA ARG A 13 26.63 5.90 -10.63
C ARG A 13 25.24 6.48 -10.37
N ALA A 14 25.11 7.81 -10.41
CA ALA A 14 23.88 8.51 -10.06
C ALA A 14 22.82 8.45 -11.16
N LEU A 15 23.21 8.18 -12.42
CA LEU A 15 22.33 8.17 -13.59
C LEU A 15 22.32 6.80 -14.30
N ILE A 16 21.22 6.51 -14.98
CA ILE A 16 21.00 5.32 -15.79
C ILE A 16 20.91 5.77 -17.25
N ALA A 17 21.92 5.46 -18.05
CA ALA A 17 21.81 5.63 -19.49
C ALA A 17 21.00 4.47 -20.11
N LEU A 18 19.99 4.81 -20.91
CA LEU A 18 19.19 3.82 -21.66
C LEU A 18 19.72 3.59 -23.08
N THR A 19 20.71 4.37 -23.49
CA THR A 19 21.34 4.34 -24.82
C THR A 19 22.18 3.08 -25.00
N GLU A 20 22.82 2.60 -23.92
CA GLU A 20 23.74 1.48 -23.98
C GLU A 20 23.11 0.18 -23.46
N ARG A 21 23.17 -0.88 -24.28
CA ARG A 21 22.55 -2.17 -23.95
C ARG A 21 23.16 -2.81 -22.70
N TYR A 22 24.47 -2.67 -22.50
CA TYR A 22 25.16 -3.23 -21.33
C TYR A 22 24.73 -2.52 -20.04
N GLU A 23 24.47 -1.22 -20.10
CA GLU A 23 24.06 -0.43 -18.94
C GLU A 23 22.63 -0.79 -18.50
N VAL A 24 21.71 -0.93 -19.46
CA VAL A 24 20.35 -1.45 -19.21
C VAL A 24 20.43 -2.85 -18.59
N ALA A 25 21.30 -3.74 -19.09
CA ALA A 25 21.47 -5.09 -18.55
C ALA A 25 22.04 -5.07 -17.12
N TYR A 26 23.07 -4.25 -16.88
CA TYR A 26 23.69 -4.07 -15.57
C TYR A 26 22.67 -3.60 -14.52
N TRP A 27 21.92 -2.54 -14.80
CA TRP A 27 20.93 -2.00 -13.88
C TRP A 27 19.71 -2.91 -13.70
N SER A 28 19.28 -3.61 -14.76
CA SER A 28 18.21 -4.61 -14.68
C SER A 28 18.60 -5.75 -13.74
N LYS A 29 19.85 -6.22 -13.81
CA LYS A 29 20.40 -7.23 -12.89
C LYS A 29 20.51 -6.68 -11.46
N LYS A 30 21.00 -5.45 -11.29
CA LYS A 30 21.14 -4.80 -9.98
C LYS A 30 19.80 -4.63 -9.25
N PHE A 31 18.77 -4.18 -9.95
CA PHE A 31 17.42 -3.98 -9.36
C PHE A 31 16.54 -5.24 -9.39
N LYS A 32 17.02 -6.33 -10.00
CA LYS A 32 16.27 -7.58 -10.21
C LYS A 32 14.93 -7.31 -10.88
N VAL A 33 14.95 -6.62 -12.01
CA VAL A 33 13.78 -6.29 -12.83
C VAL A 33 14.06 -6.57 -14.30
N THR A 34 13.01 -6.63 -15.12
CA THR A 34 13.18 -6.76 -16.57
C THR A 34 13.62 -5.43 -17.19
N PRO A 35 14.36 -5.47 -18.33
CA PRO A 35 14.74 -4.25 -19.06
C PRO A 35 13.58 -3.33 -19.39
N ALA A 36 12.42 -3.90 -19.72
CA ALA A 36 11.19 -3.13 -19.97
C ALA A 36 10.72 -2.37 -18.72
N LYS A 37 10.75 -3.00 -17.54
CA LYS A 37 10.39 -2.35 -16.26
C LYS A 37 11.38 -1.26 -15.88
N LEU A 38 12.67 -1.46 -16.16
CA LEU A 38 13.70 -0.44 -15.94
C LEU A 38 13.45 0.80 -16.83
N LYS A 39 13.26 0.60 -18.14
CA LYS A 39 12.95 1.68 -19.09
C LYS A 39 11.69 2.45 -18.68
N TYR A 40 10.65 1.73 -18.25
CA TYR A 40 9.42 2.35 -17.75
C TYR A 40 9.66 3.20 -16.49
N ALA A 41 10.42 2.67 -15.52
CA ALA A 41 10.76 3.41 -14.31
C ALA A 41 11.55 4.68 -14.62
N VAL A 42 12.60 4.58 -15.45
CA VAL A 42 13.39 5.74 -15.90
C VAL A 42 12.52 6.78 -16.61
N LYS A 43 11.59 6.36 -17.48
CA LYS A 43 10.64 7.27 -18.14
C LYS A 43 9.71 7.99 -17.14
N LYS A 44 9.46 7.42 -15.97
CA LYS A 44 8.55 7.99 -14.96
C LYS A 44 9.23 8.92 -13.96
N VAL A 45 10.44 8.59 -13.52
CA VAL A 45 11.13 9.34 -12.45
C VAL A 45 12.45 9.99 -12.89
N GLY A 46 12.79 9.84 -14.16
CA GLY A 46 14.02 10.34 -14.77
C GLY A 46 15.18 9.34 -14.66
N HIS A 47 16.34 9.75 -15.15
CA HIS A 47 17.54 8.91 -15.23
C HIS A 47 18.22 8.66 -13.88
N SER A 48 17.77 9.30 -12.79
CA SER A 48 18.40 9.11 -11.47
C SER A 48 18.23 7.68 -10.97
N ALA A 49 19.35 6.98 -10.78
CA ALA A 49 19.37 5.60 -10.30
C ALA A 49 18.69 5.46 -8.93
N ARG A 50 18.90 6.42 -8.02
CA ARG A 50 18.24 6.47 -6.71
C ARG A 50 16.73 6.57 -6.84
N LYS A 51 16.23 7.53 -7.64
CA LYS A 51 14.78 7.69 -7.85
C LYS A 51 14.16 6.46 -8.50
N VAL A 52 14.85 5.87 -9.47
CA VAL A 52 14.40 4.64 -10.15
C VAL A 52 14.34 3.47 -9.18
N GLU A 53 15.34 3.32 -8.32
CA GLU A 53 15.34 2.29 -7.28
C GLU A 53 14.18 2.48 -6.29
N GLU A 54 13.98 3.70 -5.79
CA GLU A 54 12.87 4.06 -4.90
C GLU A 54 11.52 3.76 -5.59
N TYR A 55 11.38 4.11 -6.87
CA TYR A 55 10.18 3.81 -7.65
C TYR A 55 9.95 2.31 -7.82
N ILE A 56 11.00 1.55 -8.16
CA ILE A 56 10.91 0.09 -8.33
C ILE A 56 10.55 -0.59 -7.00
N LYS A 57 11.17 -0.17 -5.89
CA LYS A 57 10.81 -0.63 -4.55
C LYS A 57 9.35 -0.29 -4.28
N LEU A 58 8.95 0.97 -4.46
CA LEU A 58 7.56 1.40 -4.26
C LEU A 58 6.57 0.59 -5.10
N GLN A 59 6.90 0.21 -6.35
CA GLN A 59 6.03 -0.64 -7.15
C GLN A 59 5.98 -2.09 -6.66
N LYS A 60 7.11 -2.66 -6.20
CA LYS A 60 7.16 -4.00 -5.59
C LYS A 60 6.33 -4.04 -4.32
N HIS A 61 6.50 -3.03 -3.46
CA HIS A 61 5.66 -2.79 -2.31
C HIS A 61 4.21 -2.64 -2.74
N ARG A 62 3.85 -1.69 -3.60
CA ARG A 62 2.47 -1.51 -4.06
C ARG A 62 1.81 -2.76 -4.68
N ALA A 63 2.57 -3.69 -5.25
CA ALA A 63 2.06 -4.99 -5.69
C ALA A 63 1.80 -5.94 -4.50
N ALA A 64 2.73 -6.02 -3.55
CA ALA A 64 2.53 -6.71 -2.28
C ALA A 64 1.41 -6.06 -1.45
N ASP A 65 1.44 -4.74 -1.28
CA ASP A 65 0.48 -3.83 -0.66
C ASP A 65 -0.83 -3.69 -1.47
N LYS A 66 -1.06 -4.47 -2.52
CA LYS A 66 -2.42 -4.68 -3.06
C LYS A 66 -3.08 -5.90 -2.42
N SER A 67 -2.26 -6.83 -1.96
CA SER A 67 -2.69 -8.12 -1.41
C SER A 67 -2.57 -8.18 0.12
N ARG A 68 -1.60 -7.46 0.70
CA ARG A 68 -1.31 -7.45 2.13
C ARG A 68 -1.20 -6.02 2.71
N ILE A 69 -1.31 -5.91 4.01
CA ILE A 69 -1.19 -4.65 4.78
C ILE A 69 -0.10 -4.87 5.82
N ALA A 70 1.07 -4.28 5.62
CA ALA A 70 2.13 -4.28 6.61
C ALA A 70 1.94 -3.09 7.56
N LEU A 71 1.87 -3.37 8.86
CA LEU A 71 1.74 -2.33 9.88
C LEU A 71 3.09 -1.75 10.33
N SER A 72 4.20 -2.38 9.95
CA SER A 72 5.57 -1.94 10.24
C SER A 72 5.98 -0.71 9.44
N GLU A 73 5.36 -0.49 8.28
CA GLU A 73 5.75 0.58 7.36
C GLU A 73 4.74 1.74 7.44
N ALA A 74 5.19 2.90 7.90
CA ALA A 74 4.33 4.05 8.14
C ALA A 74 3.60 4.54 6.87
N TYR A 75 4.25 4.43 5.69
CA TYR A 75 3.61 4.83 4.43
C TYR A 75 2.47 3.86 4.06
N GLU A 76 2.58 2.57 4.36
CA GLU A 76 1.55 1.58 4.08
C GLU A 76 0.31 1.85 4.92
N VAL A 77 0.51 2.08 6.22
CA VAL A 77 -0.59 2.45 7.14
C VAL A 77 -1.31 3.68 6.63
N ARG A 78 -0.58 4.71 6.18
CA ARG A 78 -1.17 5.94 5.61
C ARG A 78 -1.91 5.68 4.30
N TYR A 79 -1.31 4.92 3.39
CA TYR A 79 -1.92 4.57 2.10
C TYR A 79 -3.22 3.79 2.28
N TRP A 80 -3.20 2.73 3.10
CA TRP A 80 -4.37 1.88 3.35
C TRP A 80 -5.47 2.59 4.14
N SER A 81 -5.09 3.43 5.11
CA SER A 81 -6.04 4.31 5.83
C SER A 81 -6.78 5.23 4.86
N LYS A 82 -6.05 5.85 3.92
CA LYS A 82 -6.64 6.70 2.87
C LYS A 82 -7.54 5.90 1.92
N LYS A 83 -7.10 4.71 1.50
CA LYS A 83 -7.86 3.83 0.59
C LYS A 83 -9.17 3.34 1.21
N PHE A 84 -9.15 2.88 2.45
CA PHE A 84 -10.34 2.41 3.17
C PHE A 84 -11.15 3.55 3.80
N LYS A 85 -10.65 4.79 3.77
CA LYS A 85 -11.24 5.97 4.42
C LYS A 85 -11.48 5.73 5.92
N ILE A 86 -10.49 5.15 6.60
CA ILE A 86 -10.51 4.87 8.04
C ILE A 86 -9.28 5.48 8.72
N THR A 87 -9.31 5.58 10.05
CA THR A 87 -8.15 6.03 10.82
C THR A 87 -7.08 4.92 10.91
N PRO A 88 -5.80 5.28 11.10
CA PRO A 88 -4.72 4.31 11.32
C PRO A 88 -5.00 3.33 12.46
N ALA A 89 -5.60 3.83 13.55
CA ALA A 89 -6.00 2.98 14.68
C ALA A 89 -7.06 1.93 14.27
N LYS A 90 -8.07 2.33 13.49
CA LYS A 90 -9.07 1.40 12.96
C LYS A 90 -8.47 0.40 11.97
N LEU A 91 -7.50 0.83 11.16
CA LEU A 91 -6.79 -0.07 10.26
C LEU A 91 -6.05 -1.16 11.04
N LYS A 92 -5.30 -0.78 12.09
CA LYS A 92 -4.60 -1.72 12.97
C LYS A 92 -5.56 -2.73 13.61
N ALA A 93 -6.69 -2.26 14.15
CA ALA A 93 -7.70 -3.14 14.72
C ALA A 93 -8.31 -4.10 13.70
N ALA A 94 -8.60 -3.62 12.48
CA ALA A 94 -9.14 -4.45 11.41
C ALA A 94 -8.14 -5.51 10.93
N VAL A 95 -6.86 -5.15 10.84
CA VAL A 95 -5.77 -6.07 10.51
C VAL A 95 -5.57 -7.11 11.62
N ALA A 96 -5.68 -6.72 12.89
CA ALA A 96 -5.60 -7.64 14.02
C ALA A 96 -6.76 -8.68 13.99
N ALA A 97 -7.96 -8.27 13.56
CA ALA A 97 -9.12 -9.15 13.49
C ALA A 97 -9.17 -10.03 12.23
N ALA A 98 -8.81 -9.49 11.05
CA ALA A 98 -8.98 -10.15 9.76
C ALA A 98 -7.67 -10.71 9.17
N GLY A 99 -6.54 -10.43 9.82
CA GLY A 99 -5.19 -10.72 9.35
C GLY A 99 -4.65 -9.66 8.37
N HIS A 100 -3.42 -9.85 7.90
CA HIS A 100 -2.73 -8.89 7.05
C HIS A 100 -3.21 -8.88 5.60
N SER A 101 -4.29 -9.58 5.24
CA SER A 101 -4.81 -9.57 3.87
C SER A 101 -5.73 -8.38 3.63
N ALA A 102 -5.45 -7.59 2.60
CA ALA A 102 -6.27 -6.45 2.22
C ALA A 102 -7.73 -6.82 1.93
N LYS A 103 -7.94 -7.93 1.21
CA LYS A 103 -9.27 -8.44 0.85
C LYS A 103 -10.06 -8.86 2.09
N LYS A 104 -9.42 -9.50 3.06
CA LYS A 104 -10.06 -9.89 4.33
C LYS A 104 -10.41 -8.68 5.17
N VAL A 105 -9.51 -7.70 5.26
CA VAL A 105 -9.75 -6.44 5.99
C VAL A 105 -10.92 -5.66 5.36
N GLU A 106 -11.00 -5.60 4.03
CA GLU A 106 -12.13 -5.00 3.33
C GLU A 106 -13.45 -5.71 3.63
N ALA A 107 -13.47 -7.05 3.57
CA ALA A 107 -14.64 -7.85 3.91
C ALA A 107 -15.07 -7.64 5.38
N TYR A 108 -14.10 -7.56 6.30
CA TYR A 108 -14.34 -7.30 7.72
C TYR A 108 -14.95 -5.90 7.94
N LEU A 109 -14.41 -4.86 7.29
CA LEU A 109 -14.92 -3.49 7.41
C LEU A 109 -16.34 -3.35 6.84
N THR A 110 -16.62 -3.99 5.69
CA THR A 110 -17.97 -4.00 5.10
C THR A 110 -18.97 -4.76 5.98
N GLY A 111 -18.56 -5.91 6.53
CA GLY A 111 -19.33 -6.68 7.51
C GLY A 111 -19.67 -5.86 8.77
N GLN A 112 -18.68 -5.16 9.34
CA GLN A 112 -18.90 -4.26 10.47
C GLN A 112 -19.90 -3.13 10.16
N LYS A 113 -19.80 -2.52 8.97
CA LYS A 113 -20.73 -1.47 8.54
C LYS A 113 -22.17 -2.02 8.43
N ALA A 114 -22.33 -3.22 7.88
CA ALA A 114 -23.63 -3.88 7.77
C ALA A 114 -24.23 -4.21 9.16
N ALA A 115 -23.42 -4.76 10.06
CA ALA A 115 -23.83 -5.06 11.43
C ALA A 115 -24.28 -3.79 12.18
N LYS A 116 -23.52 -2.69 12.06
CA LYS A 116 -23.87 -1.39 12.67
C LYS A 116 -25.20 -0.85 12.14
N ARG A 117 -25.45 -0.93 10.82
CA ARG A 117 -26.74 -0.52 10.22
C ARG A 117 -27.91 -1.37 10.72
N LYS A 118 -27.75 -2.69 10.81
CA LYS A 118 -28.78 -3.59 11.35
C LYS A 118 -29.09 -3.29 12.83
N ALA A 119 -28.06 -3.08 13.65
CA ALA A 119 -28.22 -2.71 15.05
C ALA A 119 -28.98 -1.37 15.20
N ALA A 120 -28.58 -0.35 14.44
CA ALA A 120 -29.25 0.95 14.43
C ALA A 120 -30.74 0.84 14.05
N LYS A 121 -31.06 0.06 13.00
CA LYS A 121 -32.46 -0.19 12.58
C LYS A 121 -33.27 -0.90 13.67
N LYS A 122 -32.67 -1.87 14.38
CA LYS A 122 -33.31 -2.57 15.51
C LYS A 122 -33.60 -1.63 16.67
N THR A 123 -32.67 -0.74 17.03
CA THR A 123 -32.87 0.25 18.09
C THR A 123 -33.94 1.28 17.75
N VAL A 124 -33.98 1.78 16.51
CA VAL A 124 -35.02 2.72 16.05
C VAL A 124 -36.40 2.04 16.08
N LYS A 125 -36.52 0.81 15.56
CA LYS A 125 -37.77 0.04 15.59
C LYS A 125 -38.26 -0.25 17.02
N LYS A 126 -37.34 -0.47 17.97
CA LYS A 126 -37.69 -0.65 19.39
C LYS A 126 -38.18 0.66 20.02
N LYS A 127 -37.55 1.79 19.72
CA LYS A 127 -37.98 3.12 20.20
C LYS A 127 -39.33 3.53 19.63
N THR A 128 -39.58 3.35 18.33
CA THR A 128 -40.87 3.69 17.71
C THR A 128 -42.01 2.82 18.24
N LYS A 129 -41.80 1.50 18.42
CA LYS A 129 -42.79 0.62 19.06
C LYS A 129 -43.11 1.05 20.50
N LYS A 130 -42.10 1.45 21.29
CA LYS A 130 -42.31 1.93 22.67
C LYS A 130 -43.08 3.26 22.70
N ALA A 131 -42.80 4.18 21.77
CA ALA A 131 -43.51 5.46 21.66
C ALA A 131 -44.98 5.27 21.21
N ALA A 132 -45.24 4.39 20.24
CA ALA A 132 -46.59 4.07 19.79
C ALA A 132 -47.44 3.42 20.90
N LYS A 133 -46.83 2.54 21.72
CA LYS A 133 -47.52 1.93 22.86
C LYS A 133 -47.88 2.95 23.94
N ARG A 134 -47.02 3.96 24.17
CA ARG A 134 -47.30 5.05 25.12
C ARG A 134 -48.44 5.96 24.67
N LYS A 135 -48.49 6.32 23.38
CA LYS A 135 -49.58 7.16 22.82
C LYS A 135 -50.95 6.49 22.80
N LYS A 136 -51.02 5.15 22.80
CA LYS A 136 -52.29 4.41 22.86
C LYS A 136 -52.83 4.23 24.29
N ALA A 137 -52.04 4.55 25.31
CA ALA A 137 -52.38 4.37 26.72
C ALA A 137 -52.67 5.72 27.44
N SER A 138 -52.79 6.80 26.66
CA SER A 138 -53.09 8.18 27.04
C SER A 138 -54.26 8.64 26.21
#